data_AF-A0A7X6M5J4-F1
#
_entry.id   AF-A0A7X6M5J4-F1
#
_cell.length_a   1.000
_cell.length_b   1.000
_cell.length_c   1.000
_cell.angle_alpha   90.00
_cell.angle_beta   90.00
_cell.angle_gamma   90.00
#
_symmetry.space_group_name_H-M   'P 1'
#
loop_
_entity.id
_entity.type
_entity.pdbx_description
1 polymer ?
#
loop_
_entity_poly.entity_id
_entity_poly.type
_entity_poly.pdbx_seq_one_letter_code
_entity_poly.pdbx_strand_id
1 'polypeptide(L)'
;MTTLEQAVELGRAERGLAVVSTLRSDQTIQSTLVNVGRLTHPSTGRDVLGFTTYGKVKLGNLRARPQVSITFRQGWAWATVEGRAEIAGPDDPRPWLDADGLRRLLREVFTAAGGEHDDWDEYDRVMASERRAVVLVEPTRVYSNGG
;
A
#
# COMPACT_ATOMS: atom_id res chain seq x y z
N MET A 1 -11.69 -20.47 -3.50
CA MET A 1 -10.40 -19.79 -3.30
C MET A 1 -10.63 -18.29 -3.39
N THR A 2 -10.20 -17.53 -2.39
CA THR A 2 -10.46 -16.09 -2.29
C THR A 2 -9.61 -15.31 -3.27
N THR A 3 -10.22 -14.40 -4.03
CA THR A 3 -9.51 -13.54 -4.99
C THR A 3 -9.03 -12.24 -4.36
N LEU A 4 -8.06 -11.57 -5.00
CA LEU A 4 -7.61 -10.24 -4.58
C LEU A 4 -8.78 -9.24 -4.53
N GLU A 5 -9.67 -9.30 -5.51
CA GLU A 5 -10.86 -8.45 -5.59
C GLU A 5 -11.79 -8.64 -4.39
N GLN A 6 -12.08 -9.90 -4.04
CA GLN A 6 -12.90 -10.21 -2.86
C GLN A 6 -12.24 -9.70 -1.57
N ALA A 7 -10.91 -9.77 -1.48
CA ALA A 7 -10.19 -9.26 -0.32
C ALA A 7 -10.31 -7.74 -0.19
N VAL A 8 -10.09 -7.00 -1.28
CA VAL A 8 -10.18 -5.53 -1.31
C VAL A 8 -11.61 -5.06 -1.03
N GLU A 9 -12.62 -5.78 -1.50
CA GLU A 9 -14.02 -5.42 -1.30
C GLU A 9 -14.41 -5.33 0.18
N LEU A 10 -13.81 -6.17 1.04
CA LEU A 10 -14.02 -6.11 2.49
C LEU A 10 -13.58 -4.77 3.09
N GLY A 11 -12.58 -4.12 2.52
CA GLY A 11 -12.09 -2.83 2.98
C GLY A 11 -12.90 -1.63 2.47
N ARG A 12 -13.75 -1.81 1.45
CA ARG A 12 -14.39 -0.69 0.72
C ARG A 12 -15.22 0.21 1.64
N ALA A 13 -15.98 -0.38 2.55
CA ALA A 13 -16.86 0.37 3.46
C ALA A 13 -16.09 1.31 4.41
N GLU A 14 -14.82 0.99 4.73
CA GLU A 14 -13.94 1.79 5.59
C GLU A 14 -12.84 2.49 4.76
N ARG A 15 -13.12 2.81 3.49
CA ARG A 15 -12.17 3.49 2.58
C ARG A 15 -10.84 2.73 2.46
N GLY A 16 -10.89 1.42 2.25
CA GLY A 16 -9.69 0.58 2.11
C GLY A 16 -8.86 0.42 3.38
N LEU A 17 -9.40 0.73 4.56
CA LEU A 17 -8.69 0.55 5.83
C LEU A 17 -8.27 -0.92 6.00
N ALA A 18 -6.97 -1.14 6.22
CA ALA A 18 -6.39 -2.46 6.35
C ALA A 18 -5.28 -2.47 7.41
N VAL A 19 -5.03 -3.64 8.00
CA VAL A 19 -3.86 -3.89 8.83
C VAL A 19 -2.71 -4.30 7.93
N VAL A 20 -1.62 -3.53 7.94
CA VAL A 20 -0.36 -3.86 7.28
C VAL A 20 0.66 -4.33 8.32
N SER A 21 1.21 -5.52 8.11
CA SER A 21 2.19 -6.13 9.00
C SER A 21 3.55 -6.31 8.31
N THR A 22 4.62 -5.84 8.95
CA THR A 22 6.01 -5.91 8.46
C THR A 22 6.91 -6.62 9.45
N LEU A 23 8.02 -7.19 8.95
CA LEU A 23 9.00 -7.90 9.77
C LEU A 23 10.10 -6.94 10.27
N ARG A 24 10.28 -6.86 11.59
CA ARG A 24 11.36 -6.10 12.23
C ARG A 24 12.70 -6.85 12.14
N SER A 25 13.79 -6.14 12.46
CA SER A 25 15.14 -6.73 12.53
C SER A 25 15.30 -7.79 13.62
N ASP A 26 14.54 -7.69 14.70
CA ASP A 26 14.49 -8.66 15.81
C ASP A 26 13.52 -9.83 15.55
N GLN A 27 13.05 -9.97 14.30
CA GLN A 27 12.09 -10.99 13.85
C GLN A 27 10.68 -10.87 14.46
N THR A 28 10.37 -9.79 15.17
CA THR A 28 9.00 -9.50 15.61
C THR A 28 8.18 -8.84 14.51
N ILE A 29 6.85 -8.85 14.64
CA ILE A 29 5.92 -8.24 13.68
C ILE A 29 5.50 -6.83 14.12
N GLN A 30 5.58 -5.88 13.20
CA GLN A 30 5.04 -4.54 13.36
C GLN A 30 3.76 -4.41 12.54
N SER A 31 2.62 -4.18 13.20
CA SER A 31 1.33 -3.99 12.55
C SER A 31 0.85 -2.55 12.71
N THR A 32 0.27 -2.00 11.64
CA THR A 32 -0.31 -0.65 11.60
C THR A 32 -1.58 -0.63 10.77
N LEU A 33 -2.52 0.26 11.10
CA LEU A 33 -3.67 0.54 10.24
C LEU A 33 -3.28 1.59 9.19
N VAL A 34 -3.59 1.31 7.92
CA VAL A 34 -3.42 2.24 6.80
C VAL A 34 -4.55 2.03 5.79
N ASN A 35 -4.84 3.06 5.00
CA ASN A 35 -5.70 2.93 3.83
C ASN A 35 -4.88 2.32 2.69
N VAL A 36 -5.41 1.26 2.07
CA VAL A 36 -4.80 0.52 0.97
C VAL A 36 -5.76 0.48 -0.20
N GLY A 37 -5.26 0.82 -1.39
CA GLY A 37 -6.02 0.76 -2.64
C GLY A 37 -5.51 -0.35 -3.57
N ARG A 38 -6.36 -0.83 -4.47
CA ARG A 38 -5.95 -1.66 -5.61
C ARG A 38 -5.64 -0.75 -6.79
N LEU A 39 -4.52 -0.98 -7.46
CA LEU A 39 -4.13 -0.25 -8.67
C LEU A 39 -3.34 -1.15 -9.63
N THR A 40 -3.13 -0.67 -10.84
CA THR A 40 -2.29 -1.33 -11.83
C THR A 40 -0.87 -0.79 -11.73
N HIS A 41 0.11 -1.69 -11.61
CA HIS A 41 1.51 -1.31 -11.48
C HIS A 41 1.99 -0.55 -12.72
N PRO A 42 2.52 0.69 -12.60
CA PRO A 42 2.79 1.56 -13.75
C PRO A 42 3.75 0.96 -14.79
N SER A 43 4.75 0.20 -14.35
CA SER A 43 5.75 -0.40 -15.26
C SER A 43 5.46 -1.84 -15.72
N THR A 44 4.64 -2.60 -14.99
CA THR A 44 4.44 -4.04 -15.27
C THR A 44 3.02 -4.37 -15.71
N GLY A 45 2.06 -3.48 -15.50
CA GLY A 45 0.65 -3.72 -15.81
C GLY A 45 -0.05 -4.73 -14.90
N ARG A 46 0.62 -5.21 -13.83
CA ARG A 46 0.05 -6.19 -12.89
C ARG A 46 -0.81 -5.51 -11.83
N ASP A 47 -1.82 -6.22 -11.34
CA ASP A 47 -2.59 -5.76 -10.18
C ASP A 47 -1.73 -5.79 -8.91
N VAL A 48 -1.72 -4.67 -8.21
CA VAL A 48 -1.00 -4.50 -6.95
C VAL A 48 -1.86 -3.81 -5.91
N LEU A 49 -1.48 -3.97 -4.64
CA LEU A 49 -2.00 -3.14 -3.56
C LEU A 49 -1.05 -1.98 -3.30
N GLY A 50 -1.58 -0.79 -3.13
CA GLY A 50 -0.82 0.43 -2.90
C GLY A 50 -1.21 1.12 -1.61
N PHE A 51 -0.24 1.62 -0.87
CA PHE A 51 -0.46 2.58 0.20
C PHE A 51 0.67 3.61 0.26
N THR A 52 0.39 4.77 0.82
CA THR A 52 1.41 5.80 1.07
C THR A 52 1.92 5.71 2.49
N THR A 53 3.21 5.96 2.70
CA THR A 53 3.80 6.01 4.04
C THR A 53 5.00 6.95 4.05
N TYR A 54 5.39 7.35 5.24
CA TYR A 54 6.62 8.10 5.50
C TYR A 54 7.28 7.55 6.78
N GLY A 55 8.45 8.07 7.10
CA GLY A 55 9.19 7.73 8.32
C GLY A 55 10.04 6.47 8.21
N LYS A 56 10.94 6.30 9.19
CA LYS A 56 12.07 5.38 9.08
C LYS A 56 11.73 3.92 9.38
N VAL A 57 10.78 3.66 10.29
CA VAL A 57 10.55 2.31 10.82
C VAL A 57 9.95 1.39 9.76
N LYS A 58 8.76 1.71 9.24
CA LYS A 58 8.07 0.86 8.25
C LYS A 58 8.88 0.76 6.95
N LEU A 59 9.42 1.87 6.45
CA LEU A 59 10.25 1.87 5.25
C LEU A 59 11.55 1.09 5.45
N GLY A 60 12.23 1.25 6.59
CA GLY A 60 13.43 0.49 6.92
C GLY A 60 13.20 -1.02 6.98
N ASN A 61 12.08 -1.44 7.58
CA ASN A 61 11.66 -2.84 7.59
C ASN A 61 11.47 -3.35 6.15
N LEU A 62 10.67 -2.67 5.34
CA LEU A 62 10.33 -3.09 3.98
C LEU A 62 11.53 -3.10 3.01
N ARG A 63 12.45 -2.14 3.13
CA ARG A 63 13.69 -2.12 2.31
C ARG A 63 14.55 -3.35 2.57
N ALA A 64 14.69 -3.76 3.83
CA ALA A 64 15.50 -4.91 4.20
C ALA A 64 14.75 -6.24 4.05
N ARG A 65 13.43 -6.23 4.27
CA ARG A 65 12.54 -7.40 4.39
C ARG A 65 11.21 -7.06 3.74
N PRO A 66 11.08 -7.24 2.41
CA PRO A 66 9.92 -6.77 1.66
C PRO A 66 8.67 -7.65 1.85
N GLN A 67 8.73 -8.74 2.63
CA GLN A 67 7.56 -9.55 2.94
C GLN A 67 6.58 -8.73 3.78
N VAL A 68 5.33 -8.68 3.32
CA VAL A 68 4.26 -7.93 3.95
C VAL A 68 2.96 -8.70 3.86
N SER A 69 2.13 -8.60 4.90
CA SER A 69 0.73 -9.01 4.84
C SER A 69 -0.19 -7.82 5.03
N ILE A 70 -1.29 -7.83 4.28
CA ILE A 70 -2.33 -6.80 4.30
C ILE A 70 -3.66 -7.50 4.58
N THR A 71 -4.29 -7.19 5.70
CA THR A 71 -5.58 -7.78 6.10
C THR A 71 -6.68 -6.73 6.03
N PHE A 72 -7.67 -6.99 5.18
CA PHE A 72 -8.93 -6.26 5.11
C PHE A 72 -9.99 -6.98 5.94
N ARG A 73 -10.92 -6.23 6.53
CA ARG A 73 -12.02 -6.81 7.34
C ARG A 73 -13.31 -6.01 7.22
N GLN A 74 -14.43 -6.71 7.31
CA GLN A 74 -15.76 -6.15 7.49
C GLN A 74 -16.51 -7.00 8.51
N GLY A 75 -16.74 -6.43 9.71
CA GLY A 75 -17.23 -7.23 10.84
C GLY A 75 -16.31 -8.42 11.13
N TRP A 76 -16.86 -9.63 11.11
CA TRP A 76 -16.11 -10.89 11.28
C TRP A 76 -15.50 -11.43 9.99
N ALA A 77 -15.94 -10.97 8.81
CA ALA A 77 -15.35 -11.40 7.54
C ALA A 77 -14.00 -10.71 7.34
N TRP A 78 -12.98 -11.47 6.97
CA TRP A 78 -11.65 -10.93 6.70
C TRP A 78 -10.97 -11.68 5.56
N ALA A 79 -10.07 -10.99 4.88
CA ALA A 79 -9.17 -11.60 3.91
C ALA A 79 -7.77 -10.98 4.07
N THR A 80 -6.75 -11.82 3.93
CA THR A 80 -5.35 -11.40 3.96
C THR A 80 -4.72 -11.62 2.60
N VAL A 81 -3.97 -10.62 2.16
CA VAL A 81 -3.11 -10.64 0.99
C VAL A 81 -1.67 -10.58 1.47
N GLU A 82 -0.90 -11.65 1.21
CA GLU A 82 0.55 -11.64 1.37
C GLU A 82 1.20 -11.19 0.06
N GLY A 83 2.32 -10.48 0.16
CA GLY A 83 3.04 -10.05 -1.03
C GLY A 83 4.45 -9.57 -0.75
N ARG A 84 5.08 -9.07 -1.81
CA ARG A 84 6.38 -8.41 -1.76
C ARG A 84 6.23 -6.93 -2.02
N ALA A 85 6.72 -6.13 -1.08
CA ALA A 85 6.74 -4.69 -1.16
C ALA A 85 7.84 -4.19 -2.10
N GLU A 86 7.46 -3.20 -2.88
CA GLU A 86 8.28 -2.42 -3.76
C GLU A 86 8.06 -0.94 -3.41
N ILE A 87 9.12 -0.24 -3.02
CA ILE A 87 9.03 1.14 -2.58
C ILE A 87 9.38 2.06 -3.75
N ALA A 88 8.60 3.12 -3.91
CA ALA A 88 8.84 4.19 -4.86
C ALA A 88 8.68 5.54 -4.15
N GLY A 89 9.75 6.31 -4.06
CA GLY A 89 9.75 7.58 -3.33
C GLY A 89 11.03 8.37 -3.52
N PRO A 90 11.16 9.55 -2.90
CA PRO A 90 12.35 10.40 -3.07
C PRO A 90 13.65 9.75 -2.59
N ASP A 91 13.55 8.84 -1.61
CA ASP A 91 14.65 8.04 -1.06
C ASP A 91 14.77 6.65 -1.71
N ASP A 92 13.86 6.31 -2.62
CA ASP A 92 13.76 5.01 -3.30
C ASP A 92 13.47 5.24 -4.79
N PRO A 93 14.42 5.82 -5.55
CA PRO A 93 14.22 6.17 -6.95
C PRO A 93 14.06 4.92 -7.80
N ARG A 94 13.19 4.99 -8.81
CA ARG A 94 12.91 3.87 -9.71
C ARG A 94 13.18 4.25 -11.16
N PRO A 95 13.78 3.36 -11.96
CA PRO A 95 14.09 3.68 -13.37
C PRO A 95 12.86 4.05 -14.21
N TRP A 96 11.69 3.55 -13.81
CA TRP A 96 10.41 3.77 -14.49
C TRP A 96 9.62 4.97 -13.92
N LEU A 97 10.15 5.67 -12.92
CA LEU A 97 9.43 6.73 -12.21
C LEU A 97 10.25 8.01 -12.12
N ASP A 98 9.83 9.03 -12.86
CA ASP A 98 10.32 10.39 -12.70
C ASP A 98 9.58 11.12 -11.55
N ALA A 99 10.00 12.35 -11.25
CA ALA A 99 9.43 13.13 -10.14
C ALA A 99 7.94 13.44 -10.35
N ASP A 100 7.55 13.80 -11.57
CA ASP A 100 6.15 14.04 -11.92
C ASP A 100 5.31 12.76 -11.89
N GLY A 101 5.90 11.63 -12.28
CA GLY A 101 5.29 10.31 -12.16
C GLY A 101 5.06 9.91 -10.70
N LEU A 102 6.01 10.17 -9.80
CA LEU A 102 5.84 9.90 -8.37
C LEU A 102 4.66 10.71 -7.80
N ARG A 103 4.57 11.99 -8.16
CA ARG A 103 3.46 12.87 -7.77
C ARG A 103 2.11 12.31 -8.21
N ARG A 104 1.98 11.90 -9.48
CA ARG A 104 0.77 11.25 -10.00
C ARG A 104 0.45 9.94 -9.28
N LEU A 105 1.46 9.10 -9.05
CA LEU A 105 1.30 7.80 -8.39
C LEU A 105 0.83 7.95 -6.93
N LEU A 106 1.32 8.96 -6.20
CA LEU A 106 0.85 9.27 -4.86
C LEU A 106 -0.66 9.61 -4.85
N ARG A 107 -1.10 10.46 -5.79
CA ARG A 107 -2.52 10.79 -5.96
C ARG A 107 -3.35 9.56 -6.32
N GLU A 108 -2.88 8.75 -7.27
CA GLU A 108 -3.56 7.52 -7.70
C GLU A 108 -3.76 6.55 -6.54
N VAL A 109 -2.71 6.30 -5.75
CA VAL A 109 -2.78 5.43 -4.57
C VAL A 109 -3.72 5.99 -3.52
N PHE A 110 -3.69 7.31 -3.28
CA PHE A 110 -4.60 7.96 -2.32
C PHE A 110 -6.06 7.81 -2.73
N THR A 111 -6.39 8.06 -4.00
CA THR A 111 -7.75 7.88 -4.53
C THR A 111 -8.17 6.41 -4.52
N ALA A 112 -7.28 5.49 -4.92
CA ALA A 112 -7.56 4.05 -4.87
C ALA A 112 -7.80 3.56 -3.43
N ALA A 113 -7.19 4.21 -2.45
CA ALA A 113 -7.38 3.97 -1.02
C ALA A 113 -8.57 4.76 -0.43
N GLY A 114 -9.52 5.24 -1.26
CA GLY A 114 -10.73 5.92 -0.82
C GLY A 114 -10.54 7.34 -0.28
N GLY A 115 -9.39 7.95 -0.57
CA GLY A 115 -9.10 9.35 -0.28
C GLY A 115 -9.73 10.28 -1.32
N GLU A 116 -10.29 11.39 -0.83
CA GLU A 116 -10.80 12.50 -1.64
C GLU A 116 -10.09 13.78 -1.18
N HIS A 117 -9.78 14.67 -2.12
CA HIS A 117 -9.08 15.92 -1.82
C HIS A 117 -9.55 17.04 -2.75
N ASP A 118 -9.86 18.20 -2.17
CA ASP A 118 -10.37 19.36 -2.93
C ASP A 118 -9.23 20.25 -3.47
N ASP A 119 -8.07 20.28 -2.78
CA ASP A 119 -6.86 20.98 -3.21
C ASP A 119 -5.69 20.01 -3.48
N TRP A 120 -5.58 19.55 -4.72
CA TRP A 120 -4.51 18.62 -5.09
C TRP A 120 -3.11 19.25 -5.11
N ASP A 121 -2.99 20.58 -5.20
CA ASP A 121 -1.70 21.26 -5.19
C ASP A 121 -1.15 21.33 -3.76
N GLU A 122 -2.02 21.57 -2.78
CA GLU A 122 -1.67 21.40 -1.37
C GLU A 122 -1.24 19.96 -1.07
N TYR A 123 -2.01 18.97 -1.53
CA TYR A 123 -1.67 17.57 -1.37
C TYR A 123 -0.25 17.28 -1.88
N ASP A 124 0.08 17.70 -3.11
CA ASP A 124 1.40 17.49 -3.69
C ASP A 124 2.53 18.15 -2.88
N ARG A 125 2.31 19.38 -2.40
CA ARG A 125 3.28 20.09 -1.54
C ARG A 125 3.54 19.34 -0.24
N VAL A 126 2.49 18.82 0.41
CA VAL A 126 2.61 18.04 1.65
C VAL A 126 3.32 16.71 1.38
N MET A 127 2.95 16.00 0.33
CA MET A 127 3.58 14.72 0.00
C MET A 127 5.09 14.89 -0.25
N ALA A 128 5.47 15.95 -0.97
CA ALA A 128 6.87 16.26 -1.26
C ALA A 128 7.64 16.68 0.01
N SER A 129 7.07 17.55 0.84
CA SER A 129 7.73 18.06 2.05
C SER A 129 7.96 16.96 3.09
N GLU A 130 7.00 16.04 3.24
CA GLU A 130 7.10 14.88 4.12
C GLU A 130 7.92 13.73 3.53
N ARG A 131 8.41 13.88 2.29
CA ARG A 131 9.15 12.85 1.55
C ARG A 131 8.39 11.52 1.49
N ARG A 132 7.08 11.58 1.24
CA ARG A 132 6.23 10.39 1.22
C ARG A 132 6.66 9.44 0.11
N ALA A 133 6.57 8.15 0.42
CA ALA A 133 6.80 7.08 -0.53
C ALA A 133 5.50 6.30 -0.74
N VAL A 134 5.38 5.74 -1.94
CA VAL A 134 4.41 4.72 -2.29
C VAL A 134 5.02 3.36 -2.01
N VAL A 135 4.25 2.48 -1.38
CA VAL A 135 4.55 1.06 -1.29
C VAL A 135 3.56 0.33 -2.20
N LEU A 136 4.09 -0.31 -3.24
CA LEU A 136 3.36 -1.23 -4.11
C LEU A 136 3.61 -2.65 -3.62
N VAL A 137 2.57 -3.45 -3.47
CA VAL A 137 2.65 -4.82 -2.98
C VAL A 137 2.13 -5.74 -4.07
N GLU A 138 3.04 -6.51 -4.65
CA GLU A 138 2.69 -7.57 -5.59
C GLU A 138 2.15 -8.78 -4.82
N PRO A 139 0.88 -9.17 -5.03
CA PRO A 139 0.27 -10.28 -4.29
C PRO A 139 0.91 -11.63 -4.63
N THR A 140 1.23 -12.41 -3.60
CA THR A 140 1.76 -13.77 -3.73
C THR A 140 0.80 -14.83 -3.17
N ARG A 141 -0.09 -14.45 -2.24
CA ARG A 141 -1.09 -15.35 -1.66
C ARG A 141 -2.29 -14.57 -1.15
N VAL A 142 -3.48 -15.15 -1.29
CA VAL A 142 -4.75 -14.61 -0.74
C VAL A 142 -5.49 -15.71 0.00
N TYR A 143 -6.00 -15.41 1.20
CA TYR A 143 -6.81 -16.32 2.00
C TYR A 143 -7.81 -15.56 2.89
N SER A 144 -8.89 -16.21 3.32
CA SER A 144 -9.95 -15.62 4.16
C SER A 144 -10.58 -16.66 5.09
N ASN A 145 -11.48 -16.22 5.97
CA ASN A 145 -12.29 -17.11 6.82
C ASN A 145 -13.64 -17.53 6.23
N GLY A 146 -14.01 -16.99 5.06
CA GLY A 146 -15.24 -17.32 4.36
C GLY A 146 -15.06 -18.30 3.20
N GLY A 147 -13.91 -18.99 3.14
CA GLY A 147 -13.50 -19.82 2.00
C GLY A 147 -12.88 -21.14 2.41
#